data_AF-A0A246BB85-F1
#
_entry.id   AF-A0A246BB85-F1
#
_cell.length_a   1.000
_cell.length_b   1.000
_cell.length_c   1.000
_cell.angle_alpha   90.00
_cell.angle_beta   90.00
_cell.angle_gamma   90.00
#
_symmetry.space_group_name_H-M   'P 1'
#
loop_
_entity.id
_entity.type
_entity.pdbx_description
1 polymer ?
#
loop_
_entity_poly.entity_id
_entity_poly.type
_entity_poly.pdbx_seq_one_letter_code
_entity_poly.pdbx_strand_id
1 'polypeptide(L)'
;MNESAVKKIAVLTSGGDAPGMNAALRAVVRTANHYVIECFGVREGYNGLINDDFTKMGPRSVKNIIGAGGTILRSARSLEFKTKEGRQKAYDNCIKHGIDGLVCIGGDGTFTGAKIFNEEFGIKVIGVPGTIDNDIFGTDNTIGYDTALNTAMDAIDKIRDTATSHNRVFFVEVMGRDAGFIALNSGLATGAVDILIPEKKDSIEDLFATFERAEKAGKSSSIVVVAEGEKLGSIYDLAKATKAGFPDYDIRVAILGHIQRGGSPSCADRVLASRLGFGAVVGLMKGKTNVMAGLQSNNLVFTPFEEAIKKHNEINQELMLLSEILAI
;
A
#
# COMPACT_ATOMS: atom_id res chain seq x y z
N MET A 1 -19.65 -11.66 29.58
CA MET A 1 -18.66 -11.74 28.49
C MET A 1 -19.40 -12.31 27.30
N ASN A 2 -19.58 -11.55 26.21
CA ASN A 2 -20.19 -12.11 25.01
C ASN A 2 -19.32 -13.26 24.49
N GLU A 3 -19.95 -14.38 24.15
CA GLU A 3 -19.29 -15.55 23.58
C GLU A 3 -18.63 -15.14 22.25
N SER A 4 -17.31 -15.30 22.15
CA SER A 4 -16.56 -14.96 20.93
C SER A 4 -16.93 -15.93 19.81
N ALA A 5 -17.20 -15.41 18.60
CA ALA A 5 -17.48 -16.26 17.44
C ALA A 5 -16.26 -17.05 16.93
N VAL A 6 -15.07 -16.82 17.49
CA VAL A 6 -13.81 -17.51 17.16
C VAL A 6 -13.00 -17.82 18.44
N LYS A 7 -12.31 -18.97 18.47
CA LYS A 7 -11.40 -19.38 19.55
C LYS A 7 -9.95 -19.49 19.07
N LYS A 8 -9.73 -19.83 17.79
CA LYS A 8 -8.41 -19.83 17.17
C LYS A 8 -8.44 -19.09 15.84
N ILE A 9 -7.45 -18.24 15.62
CA ILE A 9 -7.28 -17.50 14.37
C ILE A 9 -5.89 -17.73 13.79
N ALA A 10 -5.76 -17.58 12.47
CA ALA A 10 -4.46 -17.43 11.83
C ALA A 10 -4.31 -16.05 11.17
N VAL A 11 -3.09 -15.54 11.08
CA VAL A 11 -2.75 -14.27 10.45
C VAL A 11 -1.65 -14.48 9.43
N LEU A 12 -1.82 -13.88 8.25
CA LEU A 12 -0.86 -13.98 7.15
C LEU A 12 -0.64 -12.60 6.52
N THR A 13 0.55 -12.44 5.92
CA THR A 13 0.87 -11.31 5.05
C THR A 13 1.08 -11.80 3.62
N SER A 14 0.43 -11.15 2.66
CA SER A 14 0.46 -11.56 1.24
C SER A 14 0.43 -10.34 0.33
N GLY A 15 1.06 -10.43 -0.84
CA GLY A 15 1.25 -9.32 -1.79
C GLY A 15 2.61 -8.65 -1.66
N GLY A 16 2.76 -7.45 -2.25
CA GLY A 16 3.94 -6.61 -2.03
C GLY A 16 4.01 -6.19 -0.56
N ASP A 17 5.20 -6.18 0.02
CA ASP A 17 5.38 -5.72 1.39
C ASP A 17 5.21 -4.20 1.49
N ALA A 18 4.71 -3.77 2.66
CA ALA A 18 4.46 -2.37 2.94
C ALA A 18 4.89 -2.04 4.37
N PRO A 19 5.48 -0.85 4.62
CA PRO A 19 5.88 -0.45 5.97
C PRO A 19 4.68 -0.44 6.92
N GLY A 20 4.72 -1.24 7.99
CA GLY A 20 3.65 -1.32 8.98
C GLY A 20 2.89 -2.65 9.00
N MET A 21 3.15 -3.57 8.05
CA MET A 21 2.61 -4.94 8.12
C MET A 21 2.98 -5.64 9.45
N ASN A 22 4.21 -5.45 9.94
CA ASN A 22 4.62 -5.94 11.27
C ASN A 22 3.84 -5.30 12.42
N ALA A 23 3.46 -4.02 12.32
CA ALA A 23 2.65 -3.34 13.33
C ALA A 23 1.22 -3.90 13.34
N ALA A 24 0.64 -4.19 12.17
CA ALA A 24 -0.66 -4.85 12.05
C ALA A 24 -0.63 -6.27 12.63
N LEU A 25 0.37 -7.07 12.25
CA LEU A 25 0.60 -8.40 12.82
C LEU A 25 0.71 -8.37 14.35
N ARG A 26 1.51 -7.44 14.88
CA ARG A 26 1.65 -7.24 16.33
C ARG A 26 0.30 -6.94 16.97
N ALA A 27 -0.51 -6.07 16.37
CA ALA A 27 -1.82 -5.70 16.91
C ALA A 27 -2.79 -6.88 16.89
N VAL A 28 -2.82 -7.69 15.83
CA VAL A 28 -3.62 -8.92 15.75
C VAL A 28 -3.23 -9.88 16.87
N VAL A 29 -1.94 -10.23 16.98
CA VAL A 29 -1.45 -11.19 17.99
C VAL A 29 -1.71 -10.71 19.42
N ARG A 30 -1.47 -9.42 19.70
CA ARG A 30 -1.70 -8.85 21.04
C ARG A 30 -3.18 -8.78 21.39
N THR A 31 -4.04 -8.42 20.43
CA THR A 31 -5.49 -8.34 20.63
C THR A 31 -6.09 -9.72 20.81
N ALA A 32 -5.68 -10.71 20.00
CA ALA A 32 -6.10 -12.10 20.17
C ALA A 32 -5.72 -12.63 21.57
N ASN A 33 -4.48 -12.41 22.01
CA ASN A 33 -4.06 -12.80 23.35
C ASN A 33 -4.86 -12.11 24.46
N HIS A 34 -5.21 -10.83 24.30
CA HIS A 34 -6.02 -10.10 25.28
C HIS A 34 -7.42 -10.71 25.45
N TYR A 35 -8.04 -11.16 24.35
CA TYR A 35 -9.34 -11.81 24.35
C TYR A 35 -9.29 -13.34 24.48
N VAL A 36 -8.13 -13.90 24.86
CA VAL A 36 -7.93 -15.35 25.07
C VAL A 36 -8.24 -16.17 23.80
N ILE A 37 -7.91 -15.63 22.63
CA ILE A 37 -7.99 -16.28 21.33
C ILE A 37 -6.59 -16.77 20.97
N GLU A 38 -6.45 -18.06 20.62
CA GLU A 38 -5.17 -18.58 20.15
C GLU A 38 -4.86 -18.04 18.75
N CYS A 39 -3.63 -17.59 18.52
CA CYS A 39 -3.21 -16.98 17.27
C CYS A 39 -2.05 -17.76 16.64
N PHE A 40 -2.15 -18.04 15.35
CA PHE A 40 -1.09 -18.64 14.54
C PHE A 40 -0.64 -17.65 13.46
N GLY A 41 0.66 -17.53 13.26
CA GLY A 41 1.24 -16.85 12.10
C GLY A 41 1.44 -17.86 10.98
N VAL A 42 1.03 -17.51 9.76
CA VAL A 42 1.27 -18.31 8.56
C VAL A 42 2.35 -17.64 7.74
N ARG A 43 3.45 -18.35 7.48
CA ARG A 43 4.58 -17.77 6.74
C ARG A 43 4.31 -17.77 5.23
N GLU A 44 4.91 -16.82 4.52
CA GLU A 44 4.89 -16.77 3.05
C GLU A 44 3.45 -16.74 2.46
N GLY A 45 2.53 -16.09 3.18
CA GLY A 45 1.16 -15.85 2.76
C GLY A 45 0.39 -17.15 2.49
N TYR A 46 -0.28 -17.21 1.34
CA TYR A 46 -1.07 -18.39 0.96
C TYR A 46 -0.23 -19.65 0.71
N ASN A 47 1.07 -19.51 0.38
CA ASN A 47 1.94 -20.68 0.21
C ASN A 47 2.14 -21.43 1.53
N GLY A 48 2.36 -20.72 2.64
CA GLY A 48 2.45 -21.39 3.95
C GLY A 48 1.12 -21.99 4.38
N LEU A 49 -0.02 -21.42 3.96
CA LEU A 49 -1.34 -21.99 4.23
C LEU A 49 -1.49 -23.36 3.55
N ILE A 50 -1.02 -23.48 2.31
CA ILE A 50 -1.01 -24.74 1.53
C ILE A 50 0.02 -25.74 2.09
N ASN A 51 1.20 -25.24 2.47
CA ASN A 51 2.35 -26.07 2.88
C ASN A 51 2.40 -26.37 4.39
N ASP A 52 1.36 -26.04 5.14
CA ASP A 52 1.26 -26.28 6.59
C ASP A 52 2.33 -25.54 7.43
N ASP A 53 2.79 -24.36 6.99
CA ASP A 53 3.78 -23.53 7.72
C ASP A 53 3.08 -22.57 8.72
N PHE A 54 2.48 -23.18 9.74
CA PHE A 54 1.82 -22.48 10.87
C PHE A 54 2.75 -22.41 12.07
N THR A 55 2.89 -21.23 12.67
CA THR A 55 3.64 -21.03 13.91
C THR A 55 2.75 -20.41 14.97
N LYS A 56 2.65 -21.03 16.16
CA LYS A 56 1.91 -20.44 17.28
C LYS A 56 2.52 -19.10 17.68
N MET A 57 1.70 -18.06 17.73
CA MET A 57 2.12 -16.70 18.06
C MET A 57 1.53 -16.24 19.38
N GLY A 58 2.31 -15.45 20.11
CA GLY A 58 1.90 -14.83 21.37
C GLY A 58 2.62 -13.51 21.60
N PRO A 59 2.39 -12.84 22.74
CA PRO A 59 2.94 -11.51 23.00
C PRO A 59 4.46 -11.39 22.79
N ARG A 60 5.21 -12.46 23.11
CA ARG A 60 6.67 -12.51 22.97
C ARG A 60 7.15 -12.70 21.52
N SER A 61 6.36 -13.35 20.65
CA SER A 61 6.74 -13.57 19.24
C SER A 61 6.71 -12.29 18.41
N VAL A 62 5.94 -11.28 18.85
CA VAL A 62 5.81 -9.96 18.21
C VAL A 62 6.52 -8.84 18.98
N LYS A 63 7.57 -9.17 19.74
CA LYS A 63 8.40 -8.18 20.44
C LYS A 63 9.28 -7.43 19.43
N ASN A 64 9.47 -6.12 19.64
CA ASN A 64 10.39 -5.26 18.87
C ASN A 64 10.15 -5.20 17.34
N ILE A 65 8.98 -5.62 16.84
CA ILE A 65 8.68 -5.56 15.39
C ILE A 65 7.89 -4.32 14.98
N ILE A 66 7.38 -3.52 15.92
CA ILE A 66 6.49 -2.38 15.60
C ILE A 66 7.15 -1.33 14.70
N GLY A 67 8.47 -1.13 14.84
CA GLY A 67 9.25 -0.22 14.00
C GLY A 67 10.00 -0.91 12.87
N ALA A 68 9.81 -2.21 12.65
CA ALA A 68 10.47 -2.93 11.58
C ALA A 68 9.66 -2.85 10.28
N GLY A 69 10.32 -2.48 9.19
CA GLY A 69 9.78 -2.58 7.83
C GLY A 69 9.53 -4.03 7.41
N GLY A 70 8.89 -4.22 6.26
CA GLY A 70 8.54 -5.53 5.73
C GLY A 70 7.61 -6.34 6.64
N THR A 71 7.74 -7.67 6.60
CA THR A 71 6.94 -8.61 7.41
C THR A 71 7.79 -9.78 7.91
N ILE A 72 7.75 -10.08 9.22
CA ILE A 72 8.43 -11.25 9.80
C ILE A 72 7.83 -12.59 9.34
N LEU A 73 6.58 -12.59 8.86
CA LEU A 73 5.95 -13.77 8.28
C LEU A 73 6.40 -13.99 6.83
N ARG A 74 7.09 -13.02 6.21
CA ARG A 74 7.37 -12.98 4.77
C ARG A 74 6.07 -12.93 3.95
N SER A 75 6.22 -12.76 2.65
CA SER A 75 5.14 -12.79 1.68
C SER A 75 5.62 -13.54 0.43
N ALA A 76 4.73 -14.27 -0.22
CA ALA A 76 5.03 -14.94 -1.47
C ALA A 76 3.81 -14.93 -2.40
N ARG A 77 4.07 -14.82 -3.71
CA ARG A 77 3.03 -15.07 -4.71
C ARG A 77 2.67 -16.56 -4.69
N SER A 78 1.38 -16.87 -4.65
CA SER A 78 0.88 -18.24 -4.72
C SER A 78 0.05 -18.43 -5.98
N LEU A 79 0.61 -19.15 -6.96
CA LEU A 79 -0.15 -19.57 -8.14
C LEU A 79 -1.09 -20.72 -7.82
N GLU A 80 -0.67 -21.62 -6.93
CA GLU A 80 -1.47 -22.77 -6.51
C GLU A 80 -2.75 -22.34 -5.80
N PHE A 81 -2.72 -21.29 -4.98
CA PHE A 81 -3.93 -20.76 -4.32
C PHE A 81 -4.96 -20.17 -5.30
N LYS A 82 -4.58 -19.92 -6.57
CA LYS A 82 -5.55 -19.55 -7.62
C LYS A 82 -6.40 -20.72 -8.07
N THR A 83 -5.97 -21.96 -7.84
CA THR A 83 -6.75 -23.15 -8.17
C THR A 83 -7.56 -23.63 -6.96
N LYS A 84 -8.67 -24.33 -7.23
CA LYS A 84 -9.53 -24.85 -6.16
C LYS A 84 -8.81 -25.94 -5.35
N GLU A 85 -7.95 -26.72 -6.01
CA GLU A 85 -7.14 -27.79 -5.39
C GLU A 85 -6.16 -27.21 -4.38
N GLY A 86 -5.49 -26.10 -4.72
CA GLY A 86 -4.61 -25.39 -3.79
C GLY A 86 -5.35 -24.87 -2.58
N ARG A 87 -6.52 -24.25 -2.79
CA ARG A 87 -7.37 -23.78 -1.69
C ARG A 87 -7.91 -24.91 -0.84
N GLN A 88 -8.27 -26.05 -1.42
CA GLN A 88 -8.69 -27.23 -0.66
C GLN A 88 -7.60 -27.68 0.31
N LYS A 89 -6.34 -27.81 -0.14
CA LYS A 89 -5.20 -28.15 0.74
C LYS A 89 -5.05 -27.15 1.88
N ALA A 90 -5.14 -25.86 1.57
CA ALA A 90 -5.06 -24.80 2.57
C ALA A 90 -6.20 -24.88 3.60
N TYR A 91 -7.41 -25.22 3.17
CA TYR A 91 -8.56 -25.43 4.05
C TYR A 91 -8.36 -26.66 4.94
N ASP A 92 -7.89 -27.77 4.38
CA ASP A 92 -7.62 -29.00 5.14
C ASP A 92 -6.59 -28.73 6.26
N ASN A 93 -5.56 -27.92 5.99
CA ASN A 93 -4.61 -27.48 7.02
C ASN A 93 -5.26 -26.56 8.06
N CYS A 94 -6.13 -25.63 7.65
CA CYS A 94 -6.89 -24.81 8.60
C CYS A 94 -7.72 -25.67 9.56
N ILE A 95 -8.41 -26.70 9.03
CA ILE A 95 -9.19 -27.65 9.83
C ILE A 95 -8.28 -28.48 10.75
N LYS A 96 -7.15 -28.95 10.25
CA LYS A 96 -6.14 -29.70 11.03
C LYS A 96 -5.67 -28.92 12.26
N HIS A 97 -5.45 -27.61 12.15
CA HIS A 97 -5.05 -26.74 13.27
C HIS A 97 -6.25 -26.20 14.09
N GLY A 98 -7.47 -26.42 13.61
CA GLY A 98 -8.70 -25.92 14.22
C GLY A 98 -8.84 -24.41 14.12
N ILE A 99 -8.45 -23.81 12.99
CA ILE A 99 -8.54 -22.38 12.74
C ILE A 99 -9.98 -21.98 12.41
N ASP A 100 -10.58 -21.13 13.24
CA ASP A 100 -11.95 -20.64 13.08
C ASP A 100 -12.05 -19.40 12.18
N GLY A 101 -10.93 -18.68 12.01
CA GLY A 101 -10.89 -17.49 11.17
C GLY A 101 -9.49 -17.02 10.80
N LEU A 102 -9.43 -16.22 9.74
CA LEU A 102 -8.21 -15.68 9.17
C LEU A 102 -8.20 -14.16 9.20
N VAL A 103 -7.03 -13.59 9.48
CA VAL A 103 -6.72 -12.19 9.23
C VAL A 103 -5.70 -12.11 8.10
N CYS A 104 -6.11 -11.56 6.96
CA CYS A 104 -5.27 -11.45 5.77
C CYS A 104 -4.79 -10.00 5.61
N ILE A 105 -3.48 -9.77 5.82
CA ILE A 105 -2.86 -8.45 5.66
C ILE A 105 -2.27 -8.36 4.24
N GLY A 106 -2.70 -7.39 3.44
CA GLY A 106 -2.23 -7.24 2.07
C GLY A 106 -3.11 -6.32 1.23
N GLY A 107 -2.94 -6.37 -0.10
CA GLY A 107 -3.76 -5.61 -1.06
C GLY A 107 -4.81 -6.45 -1.79
N ASP A 108 -5.25 -5.97 -2.96
CA ASP A 108 -6.36 -6.54 -3.74
C ASP A 108 -6.25 -8.03 -4.02
N GLY A 109 -5.07 -8.49 -4.44
CA GLY A 109 -4.83 -9.91 -4.71
C GLY A 109 -5.01 -10.78 -3.46
N THR A 110 -4.65 -10.25 -2.29
CA THR A 110 -4.85 -10.90 -1.01
C THR A 110 -6.34 -10.98 -0.68
N PHE A 111 -7.10 -9.90 -0.86
CA PHE A 111 -8.54 -9.90 -0.59
C PHE A 111 -9.33 -10.73 -1.59
N THR A 112 -8.91 -10.79 -2.85
CA THR A 112 -9.51 -11.66 -3.86
C THR A 112 -9.37 -13.13 -3.47
N GLY A 113 -8.16 -13.56 -3.06
CA GLY A 113 -7.94 -14.91 -2.54
C GLY A 113 -8.77 -15.19 -1.30
N ALA A 114 -8.83 -14.25 -0.36
CA ALA A 114 -9.59 -14.37 0.88
C ALA A 114 -11.10 -14.49 0.64
N LYS A 115 -11.64 -13.70 -0.29
CA LYS A 115 -13.04 -13.73 -0.70
C LYS A 115 -13.42 -15.10 -1.25
N ILE A 116 -12.69 -15.59 -2.26
CA ILE A 116 -12.94 -16.89 -2.88
C ILE A 116 -12.82 -18.00 -1.83
N PHE A 117 -11.82 -17.92 -0.95
CA PHE A 117 -11.62 -18.91 0.10
C PHE A 117 -12.77 -18.94 1.12
N ASN A 118 -13.31 -17.77 1.49
CA ASN A 118 -14.51 -17.68 2.32
C ASN A 118 -15.75 -18.24 1.61
N GLU A 119 -15.96 -17.91 0.33
CA GLU A 119 -17.12 -18.37 -0.45
C GLU A 119 -17.12 -19.89 -0.67
N GLU A 120 -15.95 -20.48 -0.89
CA GLU A 120 -15.83 -21.92 -1.15
C GLU A 120 -15.93 -22.78 0.12
N PHE A 121 -15.36 -22.32 1.24
CA PHE A 121 -15.18 -23.15 2.43
C PHE A 121 -15.85 -22.61 3.69
N GLY A 122 -16.43 -21.42 3.67
CA GLY A 122 -17.12 -20.82 4.79
C GLY A 122 -16.23 -20.37 5.96
N ILE A 123 -14.90 -20.49 5.84
CA ILE A 123 -13.96 -20.02 6.87
C ILE A 123 -14.07 -18.51 7.05
N LYS A 124 -14.13 -18.02 8.28
CA LYS A 124 -14.28 -16.58 8.54
C LYS A 124 -13.01 -15.83 8.14
N VAL A 125 -13.12 -14.74 7.39
CA VAL A 125 -11.95 -13.96 6.98
C VAL A 125 -12.18 -12.47 7.14
N ILE A 126 -11.20 -11.75 7.69
CA ILE A 126 -11.13 -10.29 7.63
C ILE A 126 -9.83 -9.84 6.99
N GLY A 127 -9.92 -8.85 6.10
CA GLY A 127 -8.78 -8.23 5.45
C GLY A 127 -8.29 -7.00 6.20
N VAL A 128 -6.99 -6.75 6.12
CA VAL A 128 -6.34 -5.53 6.61
C VAL A 128 -5.51 -4.95 5.45
N PRO A 129 -5.78 -3.71 5.01
CA PRO A 129 -5.17 -3.12 3.81
C PRO A 129 -3.70 -2.77 4.07
N GLY A 130 -2.81 -3.66 3.63
CA GLY A 130 -1.36 -3.49 3.67
C GLY A 130 -0.78 -3.37 2.27
N THR A 131 -0.68 -2.13 1.78
CA THR A 131 -0.15 -1.78 0.46
C THR A 131 0.32 -0.33 0.52
N ILE A 132 1.27 0.05 -0.32
CA ILE A 132 1.69 1.45 -0.47
C ILE A 132 0.83 2.20 -1.49
N ASP A 133 0.11 1.49 -2.34
CA ASP A 133 -0.53 2.03 -3.56
C ASP A 133 -1.76 2.92 -3.24
N ASN A 134 -2.33 2.80 -2.03
CA ASN A 134 -3.54 3.51 -1.57
C ASN A 134 -4.79 3.37 -2.48
N ASP A 135 -4.86 2.26 -3.21
CA ASP A 135 -5.83 1.93 -4.25
C ASP A 135 -7.06 1.18 -3.74
N ILE A 136 -7.14 0.87 -2.45
CA ILE A 136 -8.19 0.03 -1.87
C ILE A 136 -9.37 0.86 -1.36
N PHE A 137 -10.56 0.55 -1.85
CA PHE A 137 -11.79 1.23 -1.42
C PHE A 137 -12.23 0.83 0.00
N GLY A 138 -12.82 1.79 0.72
CA GLY A 138 -13.35 1.57 2.07
C GLY A 138 -12.36 1.91 3.19
N THR A 139 -11.25 2.56 2.87
CA THR A 139 -10.31 3.15 3.83
C THR A 139 -9.74 4.44 3.23
N ASP A 140 -9.55 5.48 4.05
CA ASP A 140 -8.97 6.75 3.60
C ASP A 140 -7.47 6.59 3.30
N ASN A 141 -6.81 5.73 4.08
CA ASN A 141 -5.40 5.38 3.92
C ASN A 141 -5.18 3.88 4.11
N THR A 142 -4.22 3.34 3.37
CA THR A 142 -3.71 1.97 3.47
C THR A 142 -2.39 1.94 4.26
N ILE A 143 -2.09 0.80 4.90
CA ILE A 143 -0.87 0.66 5.72
C ILE A 143 0.35 0.61 4.81
N GLY A 144 1.22 1.61 4.97
CA GLY A 144 2.48 1.78 4.25
C GLY A 144 2.47 2.98 3.31
N TYR A 145 1.28 3.53 3.00
CA TYR A 145 1.14 4.67 2.11
C TYR A 145 1.88 5.90 2.64
N ASP A 146 1.66 6.28 3.89
CA ASP A 146 2.30 7.47 4.48
C ASP A 146 3.84 7.31 4.53
N THR A 147 4.33 6.11 4.86
CA THR A 147 5.77 5.84 4.85
C THR A 147 6.36 5.92 3.43
N ALA A 148 5.62 5.44 2.42
CA ALA A 148 6.05 5.56 1.03
C ALA A 148 6.08 7.02 0.57
N LEU A 149 5.10 7.84 0.97
CA LEU A 149 5.10 9.29 0.72
C LEU A 149 6.34 9.97 1.31
N ASN A 150 6.63 9.71 2.59
CA ASN A 150 7.80 10.28 3.26
C ASN A 150 9.10 9.81 2.62
N THR A 151 9.17 8.57 2.14
CA THR A 151 10.35 8.04 1.43
C THR A 151 10.54 8.70 0.07
N ALA A 152 9.46 8.89 -0.69
CA ALA A 152 9.50 9.59 -1.97
C ALA A 152 9.90 11.06 -1.79
N MET A 153 9.28 11.75 -0.83
CA MET A 153 9.60 13.13 -0.46
C MET A 153 11.07 13.27 -0.07
N ASP A 154 11.58 12.44 0.84
CA ASP A 154 12.97 12.46 1.30
C ASP A 154 13.99 12.22 0.18
N ALA A 155 13.62 11.43 -0.84
CA ALA A 155 14.46 11.23 -2.03
C ALA A 155 14.40 12.43 -2.99
N ILE A 156 13.21 12.98 -3.23
CA ILE A 156 13.00 14.16 -4.09
C ILE A 156 13.70 15.39 -3.51
N ASP A 157 13.66 15.60 -2.19
CA ASP A 157 14.35 16.71 -1.53
C ASP A 157 15.87 16.62 -1.73
N LYS A 158 16.46 15.43 -1.59
CA LYS A 158 17.89 15.21 -1.89
C LYS A 158 18.23 15.49 -3.35
N ILE A 159 17.34 15.14 -4.27
CA ILE A 159 17.50 15.43 -5.69
C ILE A 159 17.45 16.95 -5.93
N ARG A 160 16.53 17.65 -5.27
CA ARG A 160 16.32 19.10 -5.38
C ARG A 160 17.57 19.89 -5.04
N ASP A 161 18.27 19.55 -3.96
CA ASP A 161 19.54 20.20 -3.57
C ASP A 161 20.57 20.20 -4.71
N THR A 162 20.63 19.11 -5.47
CA THR A 162 21.53 18.98 -6.64
C THR A 162 20.99 19.66 -7.90
N ALA A 163 19.67 19.76 -8.03
CA ALA A 163 19.01 20.37 -9.18
C ALA A 163 19.19 21.89 -9.20
N THR A 164 18.97 22.55 -8.06
CA THR A 164 19.12 24.01 -7.90
C THR A 164 20.56 24.47 -8.08
N SER A 165 21.53 23.61 -7.76
CA SER A 165 22.96 23.92 -7.91
C SER A 165 23.43 23.97 -9.38
N HIS A 166 22.67 23.38 -10.33
CA HIS A 166 23.13 23.18 -11.70
C HIS A 166 22.08 23.51 -12.79
N ASN A 167 20.98 24.18 -12.44
CA ASN A 167 19.85 24.45 -13.34
C ASN A 167 19.39 23.20 -14.12
N ARG A 168 19.09 22.11 -13.40
CA ARG A 168 18.72 20.81 -13.99
C ARG A 168 17.22 20.56 -13.93
N VAL A 169 16.77 19.74 -14.88
CA VAL A 169 15.42 19.15 -14.85
C VAL A 169 15.52 17.69 -14.45
N PHE A 170 14.79 17.30 -13.39
CA PHE A 170 14.74 15.92 -12.94
C PHE A 170 13.35 15.34 -13.15
N PHE A 171 13.30 14.20 -13.82
CA PHE A 171 12.14 13.32 -13.82
C PHE A 171 12.35 12.28 -12.73
N VAL A 172 11.41 12.18 -11.78
CA VAL A 172 11.45 11.24 -10.66
C VAL A 172 10.28 10.28 -10.75
N GLU A 173 10.55 9.00 -10.99
CA GLU A 173 9.53 7.94 -11.02
C GLU A 173 9.24 7.43 -9.61
N VAL A 174 7.97 7.48 -9.21
CA VAL A 174 7.47 6.96 -7.94
C VAL A 174 6.53 5.77 -8.17
N MET A 175 6.41 4.91 -7.17
CA MET A 175 5.50 3.76 -7.26
C MET A 175 4.05 4.20 -7.13
N GLY A 176 3.11 3.29 -7.39
CA GLY A 176 1.67 3.53 -7.26
C GLY A 176 0.80 2.61 -8.12
N ARG A 177 1.44 1.70 -8.88
CA ARG A 177 0.83 0.86 -9.90
C ARG A 177 -0.06 1.69 -10.82
N ASP A 178 -1.37 1.49 -10.76
CA ASP A 178 -2.36 2.14 -11.62
C ASP A 178 -2.97 3.39 -10.95
N ALA A 179 -2.42 3.83 -9.82
CA ALA A 179 -2.92 4.94 -9.01
C ALA A 179 -1.87 6.04 -8.77
N GLY A 180 -2.29 7.30 -8.92
CA GLY A 180 -1.45 8.50 -8.82
C GLY A 180 -1.27 9.05 -7.41
N PHE A 181 -1.75 8.39 -6.35
CA PHE A 181 -1.79 8.96 -5.00
C PHE A 181 -0.41 9.29 -4.41
N ILE A 182 0.60 8.47 -4.68
CA ILE A 182 1.98 8.73 -4.22
C ILE A 182 2.56 9.91 -4.99
N ALA A 183 2.44 9.92 -6.32
CA ALA A 183 2.95 10.99 -7.18
C ALA A 183 2.31 12.34 -6.84
N LEU A 184 0.99 12.40 -6.71
CA LEU A 184 0.27 13.63 -6.36
C LEU A 184 0.72 14.21 -5.02
N ASN A 185 0.72 13.41 -3.96
CA ASN A 185 1.03 13.93 -2.62
C ASN A 185 2.53 14.20 -2.43
N SER A 186 3.41 13.36 -2.96
CA SER A 186 4.87 13.61 -2.89
C SER A 186 5.29 14.78 -3.77
N GLY A 187 4.70 14.93 -4.96
CA GLY A 187 4.94 16.08 -5.84
C GLY A 187 4.43 17.38 -5.22
N LEU A 188 3.23 17.38 -4.64
CA LEU A 188 2.69 18.53 -3.92
C LEU A 188 3.56 18.91 -2.71
N ALA A 189 3.93 17.93 -1.88
CA ALA A 189 4.73 18.15 -0.68
C ALA A 189 6.13 18.71 -0.97
N THR A 190 6.70 18.33 -2.11
CA THR A 190 8.04 18.76 -2.51
C THR A 190 8.03 20.00 -3.40
N GLY A 191 6.86 20.45 -3.89
CA GLY A 191 6.76 21.56 -4.84
C GLY A 191 7.31 21.18 -6.21
N ALA A 192 6.85 20.06 -6.75
CA ALA A 192 7.11 19.67 -8.13
C ALA A 192 6.55 20.71 -9.11
N VAL A 193 7.23 20.90 -10.23
CA VAL A 193 6.79 21.76 -11.33
C VAL A 193 5.64 21.11 -12.09
N ASP A 194 5.68 19.79 -12.24
CA ASP A 194 4.60 19.03 -12.83
C ASP A 194 4.49 17.66 -12.16
N ILE A 195 3.28 17.08 -12.20
CA ILE A 195 2.97 15.79 -11.63
C ILE A 195 2.15 15.01 -12.64
N LEU A 196 2.73 13.91 -13.16
CA LEU A 196 2.12 13.06 -14.17
C LEU A 196 1.55 11.81 -13.49
N ILE A 197 0.23 11.62 -13.63
CA ILE A 197 -0.54 10.56 -12.97
C ILE A 197 -1.55 9.91 -13.93
N PRO A 198 -1.83 8.61 -13.78
CA PRO A 198 -2.70 7.86 -14.70
C PRO A 198 -4.16 8.32 -14.76
N GLU A 199 -4.62 9.06 -13.75
CA GLU A 199 -5.96 9.63 -13.65
C GLU A 199 -6.12 10.95 -14.42
N LYS A 200 -5.02 11.63 -14.73
CA LYS A 200 -5.00 12.86 -15.53
C LYS A 200 -4.70 12.51 -16.99
N LYS A 201 -5.39 13.15 -17.92
CA LYS A 201 -5.14 13.01 -19.36
C LYS A 201 -4.24 14.14 -19.81
N ASP A 202 -2.95 13.98 -19.59
CA ASP A 202 -1.96 14.96 -20.05
C ASP A 202 -1.57 14.71 -21.51
N SER A 203 -1.03 15.76 -22.13
CA SER A 203 -0.32 15.70 -23.42
C SER A 203 1.13 16.13 -23.23
N ILE A 204 2.00 15.82 -24.21
CA ILE A 204 3.39 16.30 -24.18
C ILE A 204 3.41 17.84 -24.27
N GLU A 205 2.45 18.41 -25.00
CA GLU A 205 2.28 19.85 -25.16
C GLU A 205 1.94 20.53 -23.82
N ASP A 206 1.13 19.89 -22.96
CA ASP A 206 0.81 20.42 -21.63
C ASP A 206 2.06 20.47 -20.74
N LEU A 207 2.88 19.41 -20.77
CA LEU A 207 4.16 19.36 -20.06
C LEU A 207 5.10 20.48 -20.54
N PHE A 208 5.17 20.73 -21.85
CA PHE A 208 5.99 21.80 -22.41
C PHE A 208 5.48 23.19 -21.99
N ALA A 209 4.16 23.40 -22.01
CA ALA A 209 3.55 24.64 -21.54
C ALA A 209 3.84 24.90 -20.05
N THR A 210 3.93 23.85 -19.23
CA THR A 210 4.34 23.97 -17.82
C THR A 210 5.80 24.43 -17.70
N PHE A 211 6.72 23.88 -18.49
CA PHE A 211 8.11 24.33 -18.50
C PHE A 211 8.27 25.79 -18.96
N GLU A 212 7.56 26.21 -20.02
CA GLU A 212 7.59 27.60 -20.48
C GLU A 212 7.08 28.59 -19.42
N ARG A 213 6.06 28.21 -18.65
CA ARG A 213 5.54 29.01 -17.53
C ARG A 213 6.57 29.09 -16.39
N ALA A 214 7.19 27.98 -16.04
CA ALA A 214 8.21 27.92 -14.99
C ALA A 214 9.46 28.77 -15.35
N GLU A 215 9.89 28.74 -16.62
CA GLU A 215 11.00 29.57 -17.10
C GLU A 215 10.67 31.07 -17.01
N LYS A 216 9.45 31.47 -17.43
CA LYS A 216 8.98 32.86 -17.31
C LYS A 216 8.88 33.34 -15.85
N ALA A 217 8.59 32.43 -14.92
CA ALA A 217 8.56 32.72 -13.48
C ALA A 217 9.98 32.77 -12.85
N GLY A 218 11.03 32.43 -13.60
CA GLY A 218 12.41 32.42 -13.13
C GLY A 218 12.79 31.21 -12.29
N LYS A 219 12.03 30.10 -12.35
CA LYS A 219 12.39 28.85 -11.68
C LYS A 219 13.58 28.21 -12.39
N SER A 220 14.70 28.12 -11.70
CA SER A 220 15.96 27.64 -12.25
C SER A 220 16.12 26.12 -12.20
N SER A 221 15.38 25.43 -11.31
CA SER A 221 15.37 23.96 -11.20
C SER A 221 13.95 23.41 -11.24
N SER A 222 13.73 22.37 -12.04
CA SER A 222 12.41 21.79 -12.25
C SER A 222 12.42 20.31 -11.91
N ILE A 223 11.51 19.90 -11.03
CA ILE A 223 11.26 18.49 -10.72
C ILE A 223 9.91 18.12 -11.29
N VAL A 224 9.88 17.04 -12.07
CA VAL A 224 8.65 16.40 -12.56
C VAL A 224 8.52 15.07 -11.85
N VAL A 225 7.42 14.86 -11.13
CA VAL A 225 7.13 13.59 -10.47
C VAL A 225 6.23 12.77 -11.38
N VAL A 226 6.60 11.52 -11.64
CA VAL A 226 5.91 10.64 -12.58
C VAL A 226 5.48 9.37 -11.85
N ALA A 227 4.19 9.05 -11.87
CA ALA A 227 3.71 7.75 -11.38
C ALA A 227 4.15 6.61 -12.33
N GLU A 228 4.53 5.45 -11.77
CA GLU A 228 4.94 4.29 -12.58
C GLU A 228 3.86 3.78 -13.56
N GLY A 229 2.58 4.08 -13.30
CA GLY A 229 1.44 3.77 -14.16
C GLY A 229 1.11 4.80 -15.23
N GLU A 230 1.97 5.81 -15.42
CA GLU A 230 1.76 6.86 -16.42
C GLU A 230 1.55 6.28 -17.82
N LYS A 231 0.56 6.82 -18.55
CA LYS A 231 0.12 6.32 -19.86
C LYS A 231 0.69 7.11 -21.03
N LEU A 232 1.19 8.33 -20.79
CA LEU A 232 1.77 9.18 -21.83
C LEU A 232 3.02 8.54 -22.48
N GLY A 233 3.80 7.81 -21.68
CA GLY A 233 5.03 7.14 -22.11
C GLY A 233 5.89 6.75 -20.91
N SER A 234 6.98 6.02 -21.14
CA SER A 234 7.93 5.74 -20.06
C SER A 234 8.63 7.03 -19.60
N ILE A 235 9.16 7.05 -18.38
CA ILE A 235 9.93 8.20 -17.87
C ILE A 235 11.10 8.60 -18.81
N TYR A 236 11.70 7.64 -19.51
CA TYR A 236 12.75 7.91 -20.50
C TYR A 236 12.21 8.53 -21.78
N ASP A 237 11.01 8.14 -22.23
CA ASP A 237 10.37 8.74 -23.39
C ASP A 237 10.02 10.21 -23.11
N LEU A 238 9.46 10.48 -21.92
CA LEU A 238 9.16 11.83 -21.44
C LEU A 238 10.41 12.71 -21.36
N ALA A 239 11.48 12.19 -20.76
CA ALA A 239 12.76 12.89 -20.67
C ALA A 239 13.35 13.17 -22.06
N LYS A 240 13.27 12.21 -22.99
CA LYS A 240 13.76 12.36 -24.36
C LYS A 240 12.94 13.38 -25.16
N ALA A 241 11.62 13.33 -25.06
CA ALA A 241 10.73 14.31 -25.70
C ALA A 241 11.01 15.73 -25.18
N THR A 242 11.15 15.88 -23.87
CA THR A 242 11.49 17.16 -23.22
C THR A 242 12.85 17.67 -23.68
N LYS A 243 13.86 16.79 -23.81
CA LYS A 243 15.19 17.19 -24.34
C LYS A 243 15.14 17.66 -25.80
N ALA A 244 14.23 17.11 -26.59
CA ALA A 244 14.03 17.53 -27.97
C ALA A 244 13.34 18.90 -28.08
N GLY A 245 12.37 19.18 -27.20
CA GLY A 245 11.69 20.48 -27.11
C GLY A 245 12.54 21.58 -26.46
N PHE A 246 13.37 21.22 -25.48
CA PHE A 246 14.23 22.13 -24.72
C PHE A 246 15.70 21.65 -24.76
N PRO A 247 16.44 21.90 -25.85
CA PRO A 247 17.82 21.39 -26.03
C PRO A 247 18.80 21.83 -24.96
N ASP A 248 18.58 22.98 -24.33
CA ASP A 248 19.48 23.56 -23.33
C ASP A 248 19.31 22.94 -21.92
N TYR A 249 18.22 22.21 -21.67
CA TYR A 249 17.96 21.61 -20.35
C TYR A 249 18.89 20.41 -20.08
N ASP A 250 19.61 20.40 -18.97
CA ASP A 250 20.30 19.20 -18.48
C ASP A 250 19.30 18.29 -17.75
N ILE A 251 18.81 17.28 -18.48
CA ILE A 251 17.77 16.37 -18.00
C ILE A 251 18.39 15.14 -17.32
N ARG A 252 17.83 14.78 -16.17
CA ARG A 252 18.17 13.59 -15.40
C ARG A 252 16.92 12.80 -15.05
N VAL A 253 17.08 11.48 -14.94
CA VAL A 253 16.01 10.55 -14.58
C VAL A 253 16.43 9.84 -13.30
N ALA A 254 15.52 9.75 -12.34
CA ALA A 254 15.68 8.97 -11.11
C ALA A 254 14.47 8.06 -10.92
N ILE A 255 14.69 6.76 -10.86
CA ILE A 255 13.65 5.78 -10.57
C ILE A 255 13.83 5.32 -9.13
N LEU A 256 12.92 5.70 -8.24
CA LEU A 256 13.03 5.34 -6.83
C LEU A 256 12.80 3.84 -6.61
N GLY A 257 11.79 3.29 -7.30
CA GLY A 257 11.44 1.89 -7.24
C GLY A 257 11.21 1.38 -5.81
N HIS A 258 11.74 0.21 -5.51
CA HIS A 258 11.41 -0.57 -4.30
C HIS A 258 11.88 0.04 -2.98
N ILE A 259 12.69 1.11 -2.98
CA ILE A 259 13.04 1.80 -1.73
C ILE A 259 11.78 2.30 -1.00
N GLN A 260 10.72 2.62 -1.75
CA GLN A 260 9.42 3.09 -1.24
C GLN A 260 8.62 2.01 -0.48
N ARG A 261 8.95 0.72 -0.64
CA ARG A 261 8.34 -0.38 0.13
C ARG A 261 9.10 -0.71 1.41
N GLY A 262 10.35 -0.25 1.50
CA GLY A 262 11.23 -0.48 2.64
C GLY A 262 11.12 0.61 3.70
N GLY A 263 11.96 0.50 4.73
CA GLY A 263 12.07 1.49 5.79
C GLY A 263 11.19 1.23 7.01
N SER A 264 11.46 1.99 8.07
CA SER A 264 10.67 1.93 9.30
C SER A 264 9.33 2.63 9.09
N PRO A 265 8.19 2.03 9.47
CA PRO A 265 6.90 2.69 9.30
C PRO A 265 6.85 4.00 10.09
N SER A 266 6.18 4.99 9.52
CA SER A 266 5.90 6.28 10.13
C SER A 266 5.01 6.14 11.37
N CYS A 267 4.79 7.25 12.09
CA CYS A 267 3.83 7.28 13.18
C CYS A 267 2.41 6.96 12.69
N ALA A 268 2.00 7.56 11.58
CA ALA A 268 0.67 7.37 11.01
C ALA A 268 0.42 5.90 10.66
N ASP A 269 1.36 5.25 9.96
CA ASP A 269 1.23 3.84 9.58
C ASP A 269 1.24 2.90 10.79
N ARG A 270 2.05 3.16 11.82
CA ARG A 270 2.04 2.35 13.05
C ARG A 270 0.70 2.44 13.77
N VAL A 271 0.12 3.63 13.86
CA VAL A 271 -1.17 3.85 14.51
C VAL A 271 -2.30 3.24 13.68
N LEU A 272 -2.34 3.49 12.37
CA LEU A 272 -3.30 2.90 11.45
C LEU A 272 -3.27 1.37 11.52
N ALA A 273 -2.10 0.77 11.33
CA ALA A 273 -1.90 -0.68 11.40
C ALA A 273 -2.34 -1.27 12.74
N SER A 274 -2.08 -0.56 13.84
CA SER A 274 -2.51 -0.99 15.17
C SER A 274 -4.03 -0.99 15.31
N ARG A 275 -4.70 0.07 14.81
CA ARG A 275 -6.17 0.19 14.85
C ARG A 275 -6.85 -0.85 13.97
N LEU A 276 -6.34 -1.08 12.76
CA LEU A 276 -6.90 -2.05 11.82
C LEU A 276 -6.67 -3.50 12.29
N GLY A 277 -5.49 -3.81 12.82
CA GLY A 277 -5.21 -5.14 13.39
C GLY A 277 -6.08 -5.45 14.61
N PHE A 278 -6.32 -4.47 15.49
CA PHE A 278 -7.31 -4.57 16.55
C PHE A 278 -8.72 -4.78 15.99
N GLY A 279 -9.11 -3.96 15.02
CA GLY A 279 -10.41 -4.01 14.36
C GLY A 279 -10.71 -5.36 13.72
N ALA A 280 -9.72 -5.99 13.10
CA ALA A 280 -9.87 -7.30 12.48
C ALA A 280 -10.19 -8.40 13.50
N VAL A 281 -9.49 -8.43 14.65
CA VAL A 281 -9.78 -9.42 15.70
C VAL A 281 -11.16 -9.17 16.30
N VAL A 282 -11.51 -7.92 16.61
CA VAL A 282 -12.83 -7.57 17.15
C VAL A 282 -13.95 -7.87 16.14
N GLY A 283 -13.70 -7.66 14.84
CA GLY A 283 -14.63 -8.01 13.78
C GLY A 283 -14.91 -9.51 13.75
N LEU A 284 -13.86 -10.34 13.76
CA LEU A 284 -13.99 -11.80 13.82
C LEU A 284 -14.74 -12.27 15.07
N MET A 285 -14.44 -11.69 16.23
CA MET A 285 -15.16 -11.98 17.49
C MET A 285 -16.65 -11.69 17.39
N LYS A 286 -17.03 -10.61 16.68
CA LYS A 286 -18.42 -10.21 16.43
C LYS A 286 -19.06 -10.99 15.27
N GLY A 287 -18.40 -12.01 14.73
CA GLY A 287 -18.90 -12.84 13.64
C GLY A 287 -18.87 -12.17 12.26
N LYS A 288 -18.16 -11.06 12.09
CA LYS A 288 -17.94 -10.46 10.76
C LYS A 288 -17.02 -11.37 9.94
N THR A 289 -17.28 -11.45 8.65
CA THR A 289 -16.48 -12.19 7.67
C THR A 289 -16.66 -11.58 6.28
N ASN A 290 -15.75 -11.89 5.36
CA ASN A 290 -15.79 -11.44 3.96
C ASN A 290 -15.75 -9.90 3.84
N VAL A 291 -15.04 -9.26 4.77
CA VAL A 291 -14.93 -7.80 4.88
C VAL A 291 -13.48 -7.38 5.14
N MET A 292 -13.12 -6.19 4.70
CA MET A 292 -11.90 -5.49 5.06
C MET A 292 -12.19 -4.55 6.24
N ALA A 293 -11.29 -4.50 7.22
CA ALA A 293 -11.25 -3.43 8.21
C ALA A 293 -10.54 -2.20 7.62
N GLY A 294 -11.19 -1.04 7.64
CA GLY A 294 -10.65 0.23 7.17
C GLY A 294 -10.88 1.36 8.16
N LEU A 295 -10.23 2.51 7.94
CA LEU A 295 -10.56 3.75 8.63
C LEU A 295 -11.17 4.74 7.65
N GLN A 296 -12.36 5.25 7.96
CA GLN A 296 -13.00 6.32 7.22
C GLN A 296 -13.43 7.42 8.17
N SER A 297 -12.99 8.66 7.92
CA SER A 297 -13.27 9.81 8.79
C SER A 297 -12.94 9.50 10.26
N ASN A 298 -11.77 8.89 10.50
CA ASN A 298 -11.32 8.43 11.81
C ASN A 298 -12.15 7.35 12.51
N ASN A 299 -13.15 6.75 11.85
CA ASN A 299 -13.95 5.66 12.39
C ASN A 299 -13.53 4.32 11.79
N LEU A 300 -13.52 3.27 12.62
CA LEU A 300 -13.30 1.91 12.15
C LEU A 300 -14.54 1.41 11.43
N VAL A 301 -14.38 1.07 10.15
CA VAL A 301 -15.44 0.59 9.28
C VAL A 301 -15.10 -0.79 8.74
N PHE A 302 -16.12 -1.53 8.30
CA PHE A 302 -15.98 -2.83 7.66
C PHE A 302 -16.63 -2.79 6.29
N THR A 303 -15.81 -2.95 5.25
CA THR A 303 -16.25 -2.86 3.86
C THR A 303 -16.22 -4.25 3.24
N PRO A 304 -17.29 -4.73 2.58
CA PRO A 304 -17.29 -6.02 1.90
C PRO A 304 -16.12 -6.16 0.91
N PHE A 305 -15.50 -7.33 0.83
CA PHE A 305 -14.39 -7.54 -0.13
C PHE A 305 -14.81 -7.26 -1.58
N GLU A 306 -16.05 -7.60 -1.94
CA GLU A 306 -16.61 -7.31 -3.25
C GLU A 306 -16.52 -5.81 -3.62
N GLU A 307 -16.76 -4.93 -2.64
CA GLU A 307 -16.66 -3.48 -2.85
C GLU A 307 -15.21 -3.00 -2.77
N ALA A 308 -14.45 -3.48 -1.79
CA ALA A 308 -13.07 -3.05 -1.55
C ALA A 308 -12.15 -3.35 -2.75
N ILE A 309 -12.41 -4.43 -3.51
CA ILE A 309 -11.61 -4.86 -4.66
C ILE A 309 -12.09 -4.21 -5.98
N LYS A 310 -13.39 -3.96 -6.13
CA LYS A 310 -13.97 -3.48 -7.41
C LYS A 310 -14.05 -1.97 -7.53
N LYS A 311 -14.23 -1.27 -6.41
CA LYS A 311 -14.28 0.19 -6.39
C LYS A 311 -12.87 0.72 -6.19
N HIS A 312 -12.62 1.90 -6.74
CA HIS A 312 -11.35 2.61 -6.56
C HIS A 312 -11.61 3.91 -5.82
N ASN A 313 -10.61 4.36 -5.07
CA ASN A 313 -10.62 5.71 -4.53
C ASN A 313 -10.43 6.70 -5.69
N GLU A 314 -11.20 7.78 -5.70
CA GLU A 314 -11.00 8.84 -6.68
C GLU A 314 -9.89 9.78 -6.22
N ILE A 315 -9.09 10.27 -7.17
CA ILE A 315 -8.16 11.35 -6.88
C ILE A 315 -8.92 12.63 -6.55
N ASN A 316 -8.45 13.30 -5.50
CA ASN A 316 -9.00 14.57 -5.07
C ASN A 316 -8.69 15.68 -6.10
N GLN A 317 -9.74 16.15 -6.78
CA GLN A 317 -9.65 17.20 -7.81
C GLN A 317 -9.15 18.54 -7.24
N GLU A 318 -9.50 18.86 -5.99
CA GLU A 318 -9.01 20.07 -5.32
C GLU A 318 -7.50 19.98 -5.07
N LEU A 319 -6.98 18.80 -4.71
CA LEU A 319 -5.53 18.60 -4.56
C LEU A 319 -4.79 18.72 -5.89
N MET A 320 -5.37 18.23 -7.00
CA MET A 320 -4.79 18.44 -8.32
C MET A 320 -4.74 19.92 -8.69
N LEU A 321 -5.86 20.63 -8.54
CA LEU A 321 -5.88 22.08 -8.78
C LEU A 321 -4.87 22.82 -7.89
N LEU A 322 -4.76 22.43 -6.62
CA LEU A 322 -3.79 23.00 -5.69
C LEU A 322 -2.34 22.79 -6.17
N SER A 323 -2.01 21.59 -6.67
CA SER A 323 -0.67 21.33 -7.22
C SER A 323 -0.33 22.23 -8.41
N GLU A 324 -1.29 22.49 -9.30
CA GLU A 324 -1.08 23.37 -10.45
C GLU A 324 -0.89 24.84 -10.05
N ILE A 325 -1.62 25.30 -9.03
CA ILE A 325 -1.51 26.68 -8.51
C ILE A 325 -0.16 26.89 -7.81
N LEU A 326 0.27 25.93 -6.98
CA LEU A 326 1.51 26.03 -6.21
C LEU A 326 2.77 25.74 -7.04
N ALA A 327 2.62 25.17 -8.23
CA ALA A 327 3.71 24.90 -9.16
C ALA A 327 4.24 26.16 -9.88
N ILE A 328 3.55 27.30 -9.79
CA ILE A 328 3.97 28.58 -10.39
C ILE A 328 5.13 29.21 -9.59
#